data_AF-A0A432HXE1-F1
#
_entry.id   AF-A0A432HXE1-F1
#
_cell.length_a   1.000
_cell.length_b   1.000
_cell.length_c   1.000
_cell.angle_alpha   90.00
_cell.angle_beta   90.00
_cell.angle_gamma   90.00
#
_symmetry.space_group_name_H-M   'P 1'
#
loop_
_entity.id
_entity.type
_entity.pdbx_description
1 polymer ?
#
loop_
_entity_poly.entity_id
_entity_poly.type
_entity_poly.pdbx_seq_one_letter_code
_entity_poly.pdbx_strand_id
1 'polypeptide(L)'
;MLVVLTISVMAVSALLGTTTAFRRYQLESATRTVAAQVRSARLRAVTANETMRVRFNCPAPGQLRIVQLVGTPAIDNAADRCSAAVYPYPDPDVAMAPNHDGPVVVLQGGISLESTPDIDIAPTGRITAQTGGLPLTIVVSDTHETRSITITAAGRVRSS
;
A
#
# COMPACT_ATOMS: atom_id res chain seq x y z
N MET A 1 21.48 -4.48 -63.93
CA MET A 1 20.72 -3.53 -63.08
C MET A 1 19.43 -4.23 -62.70
N LEU A 2 18.96 -4.38 -61.46
CA LEU A 2 19.21 -3.69 -60.19
C LEU A 2 18.53 -4.60 -59.11
N VAL A 3 19.24 -5.34 -58.26
CA VAL A 3 19.52 -5.02 -56.84
C VAL A 3 18.26 -4.66 -56.00
N VAL A 4 17.85 -5.60 -55.13
CA VAL A 4 17.22 -5.40 -53.79
C VAL A 4 15.75 -4.93 -53.72
N LEU A 5 14.87 -5.78 -53.15
CA LEU A 5 14.24 -5.46 -51.85
C LEU A 5 13.59 -6.69 -51.18
N THR A 6 14.42 -7.48 -50.51
CA THR A 6 14.03 -8.28 -49.35
C THR A 6 13.91 -7.36 -48.13
N ILE A 7 12.75 -6.75 -47.84
CA ILE A 7 12.42 -6.20 -46.51
C ILE A 7 10.89 -6.15 -46.38
N SER A 8 10.32 -7.00 -45.51
CA SER A 8 9.46 -6.56 -44.39
C SER A 8 8.84 -7.76 -43.64
N VAL A 9 9.68 -8.67 -43.13
CA VAL A 9 9.32 -9.47 -41.94
C VAL A 9 9.93 -8.75 -40.75
N MET A 10 9.43 -7.57 -40.40
CA MET A 10 9.79 -6.85 -39.17
C MET A 10 8.69 -5.83 -38.86
N ALA A 11 7.59 -6.28 -38.25
CA ALA A 11 6.65 -5.38 -37.58
C ALA A 11 5.95 -6.03 -36.38
N VAL A 12 6.57 -7.03 -35.73
CA VAL A 12 6.04 -7.61 -34.47
C VAL A 12 7.16 -7.82 -33.44
N SER A 13 8.08 -6.86 -33.30
CA SER A 13 9.15 -6.93 -32.29
C SER A 13 9.24 -5.69 -31.40
N ALA A 14 8.35 -4.71 -31.55
CA ALA A 14 8.38 -3.48 -30.74
C ALA A 14 7.51 -3.52 -29.46
N LEU A 15 6.77 -4.60 -29.19
CA LEU A 15 5.87 -4.68 -28.02
C LEU A 15 6.54 -5.23 -26.74
N LEU A 16 7.72 -5.83 -26.84
CA LEU A 16 8.38 -6.48 -25.69
C LEU A 16 9.21 -5.52 -24.82
N GLY A 17 9.57 -4.33 -25.34
CA GLY A 17 10.39 -3.35 -24.61
C GLY A 17 9.60 -2.27 -23.86
N THR A 18 8.36 -1.98 -24.27
CA THR A 18 7.56 -0.91 -23.65
C THR A 18 6.85 -1.38 -22.39
N THR A 19 6.45 -2.65 -22.33
CA THR A 19 5.73 -3.21 -21.16
C THR A 19 6.60 -3.26 -19.89
N THR A 20 7.90 -3.50 -20.02
CA THR A 20 8.83 -3.54 -18.87
C THR A 20 9.06 -2.15 -18.25
N ALA A 21 9.15 -1.10 -19.07
CA ALA A 21 9.29 0.27 -18.59
C ALA A 21 8.04 0.76 -17.83
N PHE A 22 6.84 0.47 -18.36
CA PHE A 22 5.59 0.80 -17.69
C PHE A 22 5.41 0.03 -16.37
N ARG A 23 5.82 -1.24 -16.29
CA ARG A 23 5.75 -2.04 -15.06
C ARG A 23 6.64 -1.50 -13.95
N ARG A 24 7.89 -1.13 -14.27
CA ARG A 24 8.79 -0.47 -13.31
C ARG A 24 8.21 0.83 -12.78
N TYR A 25 7.60 1.61 -13.65
CA TYR A 25 6.89 2.84 -13.25
C TYR A 25 5.70 2.54 -12.33
N GLN A 26 4.92 1.49 -12.60
CA GLN A 26 3.80 1.07 -11.74
C GLN A 26 4.28 0.59 -10.37
N LEU A 27 5.32 -0.23 -10.31
CA LEU A 27 5.94 -0.67 -9.06
C LEU A 27 6.47 0.52 -8.26
N GLU A 28 7.18 1.45 -8.91
CA GLU A 28 7.68 2.65 -8.26
C GLU A 28 6.53 3.53 -7.74
N SER A 29 5.47 3.71 -8.53
CA SER A 29 4.26 4.42 -8.11
C SER A 29 3.59 3.75 -6.90
N ALA A 30 3.50 2.42 -6.89
CA ALA A 30 2.95 1.66 -5.76
C ALA A 30 3.80 1.84 -4.49
N THR A 31 5.14 1.74 -4.60
CA THR A 31 6.03 1.98 -3.44
C THR A 31 5.89 3.39 -2.89
N ARG A 32 5.78 4.41 -3.76
CA ARG A 32 5.52 5.80 -3.37
C ARG A 32 4.15 5.96 -2.71
N THR A 33 3.14 5.25 -3.20
CA THR A 33 1.78 5.25 -2.63
C THR A 33 1.80 4.66 -1.23
N VAL A 34 2.40 3.48 -1.03
CA VAL A 34 2.57 2.88 0.32
C VAL A 34 3.32 3.85 1.24
N ALA A 35 4.42 4.44 0.78
CA ALA A 35 5.18 5.40 1.57
C ALA A 35 4.36 6.64 1.96
N ALA A 36 3.57 7.19 1.03
CA ALA A 36 2.69 8.32 1.29
C ALA A 36 1.62 7.96 2.33
N GLN A 37 1.07 6.75 2.26
CA GLN A 37 0.03 6.28 3.17
C GLN A 37 0.55 6.06 4.60
N VAL A 38 1.75 5.52 4.74
CA VAL A 38 2.44 5.43 6.03
C VAL A 38 2.71 6.81 6.62
N ARG A 39 3.16 7.77 5.80
CA ARG A 39 3.39 9.15 6.23
C ARG A 39 2.09 9.86 6.62
N SER A 40 1.01 9.67 5.87
CA SER A 40 -0.29 10.25 6.22
C SER A 40 -0.87 9.63 7.48
N ALA A 41 -0.72 8.31 7.66
CA ALA A 41 -1.13 7.64 8.90
C ALA A 41 -0.37 8.18 10.11
N ARG A 42 0.95 8.40 9.96
CA ARG A 42 1.77 9.03 11.00
C ARG A 42 1.35 10.45 11.32
N LEU A 43 1.06 11.27 10.30
CA LEU A 43 0.56 12.62 10.52
C LEU A 43 -0.78 12.58 11.27
N ARG A 44 -1.71 11.72 10.85
CA ARG A 44 -3.01 11.55 11.50
C ARG A 44 -2.89 11.10 12.95
N ALA A 45 -2.04 10.11 13.24
CA ALA A 45 -1.79 9.64 14.61
C ALA A 45 -1.31 10.76 15.53
N VAL A 46 -0.38 11.59 15.05
CA VAL A 46 0.16 12.72 15.81
C VAL A 46 -0.88 13.83 15.96
N THR A 47 -1.63 14.16 14.90
CA THR A 47 -2.60 15.28 14.94
C THR A 47 -3.86 14.95 15.74
N ALA A 48 -4.34 13.71 15.67
CA ALA A 48 -5.50 13.24 16.42
C ALA A 48 -5.13 12.82 17.85
N ASN A 49 -3.82 12.68 18.14
CA ASN A 49 -3.31 12.10 19.38
C ASN A 49 -3.86 10.68 19.64
N GLU A 50 -4.03 9.91 18.57
CA GLU A 50 -4.62 8.57 18.58
C GLU A 50 -3.67 7.56 17.95
N THR A 51 -3.79 6.28 18.32
CA THR A 51 -3.01 5.23 17.66
C THR A 51 -3.69 4.88 16.33
N MET A 52 -2.93 4.89 15.24
CA MET A 52 -3.43 4.57 13.91
C MET A 52 -2.76 3.30 13.41
N ARG A 53 -3.51 2.40 12.79
CA ARG A 53 -3.00 1.19 12.13
C ARG A 53 -3.13 1.31 10.63
N VAL A 54 -2.06 0.98 9.92
CA VAL A 54 -2.12 0.76 8.48
C VAL A 54 -2.34 -0.72 8.28
N ARG A 55 -3.52 -1.07 7.76
CA ARG A 55 -3.84 -2.43 7.38
C ARG A 55 -3.47 -2.68 5.94
N PHE A 56 -2.74 -3.76 5.71
CA PHE A 56 -2.39 -4.22 4.37
C PHE A 56 -3.36 -5.32 3.93
N ASN A 57 -3.61 -5.42 2.63
CA ASN A 57 -4.53 -6.41 2.05
C ASN A 57 -5.97 -6.31 2.59
N CYS A 58 -6.46 -5.09 2.71
CA CYS A 58 -7.70 -4.77 3.42
C CYS A 58 -8.60 -3.88 2.52
N PRO A 59 -9.69 -4.40 1.91
CA PRO A 59 -10.27 -5.76 2.00
C PRO A 59 -9.66 -6.82 1.05
N ALA A 60 -8.89 -6.42 0.04
CA ALA A 60 -8.33 -7.33 -0.96
C ALA A 60 -6.82 -7.14 -1.11
N PRO A 61 -6.09 -8.11 -1.70
CA PRO A 61 -4.67 -7.96 -1.99
C PRO A 61 -4.37 -6.69 -2.78
N GLY A 62 -3.31 -5.99 -2.41
CA GLY A 62 -2.94 -4.73 -3.08
C GLY A 62 -3.80 -3.53 -2.70
N GLN A 63 -4.65 -3.67 -1.67
CA GLN A 63 -5.39 -2.56 -1.08
C GLN A 63 -4.91 -2.33 0.35
N LEU A 64 -4.88 -1.08 0.75
CA LEU A 64 -4.46 -0.69 2.09
C LEU A 64 -5.43 0.35 2.64
N ARG A 65 -5.57 0.36 3.97
CA ARG A 65 -6.44 1.30 4.67
C ARG A 65 -5.81 1.74 5.98
N ILE A 66 -6.01 3.00 6.32
CA ILE A 66 -5.65 3.55 7.63
C ILE A 66 -6.86 3.40 8.53
N VAL A 67 -6.70 2.78 9.69
CA VAL A 67 -7.77 2.56 10.67
C VAL A 67 -7.34 3.15 12.02
N GLN A 68 -8.28 3.76 12.73
CA GLN A 68 -8.06 4.17 14.11
C GLN A 68 -8.11 2.94 15.04
N LEU A 69 -7.23 2.91 16.04
CA LEU A 69 -7.31 1.98 17.17
C LEU A 69 -8.04 2.67 18.31
N VAL A 70 -9.19 2.12 18.69
CA VAL A 70 -10.01 2.63 19.80
C VAL A 70 -9.60 1.95 21.12
N GLY A 71 -8.81 0.88 21.07
CA GLY A 71 -8.40 0.08 22.23
C GLY A 71 -9.43 -0.99 22.61
N THR A 72 -10.47 -1.18 21.79
CA THR A 72 -11.46 -2.24 21.95
C THR A 72 -11.19 -3.33 20.92
N PRO A 73 -10.70 -4.52 21.33
CA PRO A 73 -10.31 -5.57 20.39
C PRO A 73 -11.43 -6.03 19.45
N ALA A 74 -12.68 -5.99 19.93
CA ALA A 74 -13.85 -6.34 19.12
C ALA A 74 -14.09 -5.38 17.95
N ILE A 75 -13.67 -4.11 18.09
CA ILE A 75 -13.75 -3.10 17.02
C ILE A 75 -12.45 -3.16 16.22
N ASP A 76 -11.30 -3.06 16.87
CA ASP A 76 -9.98 -2.93 16.21
C ASP A 76 -9.63 -4.15 15.33
N ASN A 77 -10.09 -5.34 15.72
CA ASN A 77 -9.86 -6.58 14.99
C ASN A 77 -11.11 -7.12 14.30
N ALA A 78 -12.21 -6.35 14.22
CA ALA A 78 -13.38 -6.77 13.46
C ALA A 78 -13.00 -7.05 11.99
N ALA A 79 -13.56 -8.12 11.43
CA ALA A 79 -13.36 -8.50 10.03
C ALA A 79 -13.81 -7.38 9.07
N ASP A 80 -14.83 -6.64 9.47
CA ASP A 80 -15.48 -5.63 8.64
C ASP A 80 -14.75 -4.28 8.66
N ARG A 81 -13.67 -4.10 9.44
CA ARG A 81 -12.90 -2.83 9.49
C ARG A 81 -12.33 -2.40 8.14
N CYS A 82 -12.20 -3.35 7.22
CA CYS A 82 -11.78 -3.11 5.85
C CYS A 82 -12.92 -2.68 4.92
N SER A 83 -14.18 -2.93 5.32
CA SER A 83 -15.35 -2.65 4.50
C SER A 83 -15.64 -1.16 4.48
N ALA A 84 -15.64 -0.57 3.28
CA ALA A 84 -16.09 0.80 3.06
C ALA A 84 -17.62 0.96 3.25
N ALA A 85 -18.38 -0.14 3.26
CA ALA A 85 -19.82 -0.11 3.52
C ALA A 85 -20.14 -0.02 5.03
N VAL A 86 -19.34 -0.68 5.88
CA VAL A 86 -19.52 -0.67 7.34
C VAL A 86 -18.81 0.53 7.97
N TYR A 87 -17.61 0.85 7.49
CA TYR A 87 -16.84 2.02 7.91
C TYR A 87 -16.59 2.92 6.69
N PRO A 88 -17.56 3.78 6.34
CA PRO A 88 -17.42 4.69 5.21
C PRO A 88 -16.36 5.77 5.48
N TYR A 89 -15.83 6.34 4.40
CA TYR A 89 -14.97 7.51 4.45
C TYR A 89 -15.48 8.57 3.46
N PRO A 90 -15.70 9.83 3.89
CA PRO A 90 -15.62 10.33 5.26
C PRO A 90 -16.70 9.72 6.17
N ASP A 91 -16.42 9.64 7.47
CA ASP A 91 -17.36 9.11 8.44
C ASP A 91 -18.57 10.06 8.58
N PRO A 92 -19.82 9.58 8.43
CA PRO A 92 -21.01 10.38 8.65
C PRO A 92 -21.21 10.78 10.12
N ASP A 93 -20.66 10.04 11.09
CA ASP A 93 -20.79 10.29 12.52
C ASP A 93 -19.43 10.61 13.16
N VAL A 94 -19.07 11.89 13.14
CA VAL A 94 -17.81 12.37 13.72
C VAL A 94 -17.76 12.30 15.26
N ALA A 95 -18.88 12.00 15.93
CA ALA A 95 -18.97 11.97 17.39
C ALA A 95 -18.69 10.58 17.97
N MET A 96 -18.72 9.52 17.16
CA MET A 96 -18.55 8.14 17.61
C MET A 96 -17.27 7.52 17.01
N ALA A 97 -16.36 7.05 17.86
CA ALA A 97 -15.18 6.33 17.40
C ALA A 97 -15.57 4.94 16.84
N PRO A 98 -14.89 4.43 15.78
CA PRO A 98 -13.73 5.01 15.09
C PRO A 98 -14.12 6.04 14.00
N ASN A 99 -13.69 7.30 14.15
CA ASN A 99 -14.03 8.43 13.28
C ASN A 99 -12.81 8.98 12.49
N HIS A 100 -11.59 8.52 12.79
CA HIS A 100 -10.37 8.97 12.14
C HIS A 100 -9.85 8.05 11.03
N ASP A 101 -10.67 7.10 10.61
CA ASP A 101 -10.36 6.18 9.52
C ASP A 101 -10.03 6.90 8.21
N GLY A 102 -9.25 6.22 7.37
CA GLY A 102 -8.93 6.65 6.01
C GLY A 102 -9.75 5.90 4.96
N PRO A 103 -9.72 6.39 3.70
CA PRO A 103 -10.30 5.66 2.59
C PRO A 103 -9.53 4.36 2.31
N VAL A 104 -10.17 3.42 1.62
CA VAL A 104 -9.48 2.28 1.02
C VAL A 104 -8.68 2.80 -0.18
N VAL A 105 -7.38 2.50 -0.18
CA VAL A 105 -6.44 2.93 -1.23
C VAL A 105 -6.00 1.71 -2.01
N VAL A 106 -6.20 1.76 -3.32
CA VAL A 106 -5.87 0.67 -4.24
C VAL A 106 -4.50 0.95 -4.89
N LEU A 107 -3.59 0.00 -4.80
CA LEU A 107 -2.34 0.04 -5.54
C LEU A 107 -2.63 -0.20 -7.03
N GLN A 108 -2.13 0.70 -7.86
CA GLN A 108 -2.33 0.64 -9.31
C GLN A 108 -1.50 -0.49 -9.93
N GLY A 109 -1.97 -1.07 -11.05
CA GLY A 109 -1.16 -1.99 -11.85
C GLY A 109 -1.29 -3.49 -11.53
N GLY A 110 -2.34 -3.90 -10.81
CA GLY A 110 -2.53 -5.33 -10.45
C GLY A 110 -1.47 -5.85 -9.49
N ILE A 111 -0.88 -4.93 -8.72
CA ILE A 111 0.17 -5.20 -7.75
C ILE A 111 -0.45 -5.77 -6.48
N SER A 112 0.03 -6.92 -6.04
CA SER A 112 -0.31 -7.53 -4.76
C SER A 112 0.73 -7.19 -3.70
N LEU A 113 0.29 -7.09 -2.45
CA LEU A 113 1.19 -7.17 -1.31
C LEU A 113 1.16 -8.62 -0.82
N GLU A 114 2.33 -9.23 -0.66
CA GLU A 114 2.41 -10.54 0.00
C GLU A 114 1.94 -10.42 1.47
N SER A 115 1.87 -11.54 2.20
CA SER A 115 1.39 -11.58 3.59
C SER A 115 2.18 -10.63 4.48
N THR A 116 1.72 -9.38 4.56
CA THR A 116 2.39 -8.26 5.19
C THR A 116 1.67 -7.98 6.50
N PRO A 117 2.37 -8.02 7.65
CA PRO A 117 1.75 -7.68 8.91
C PRO A 117 1.36 -6.20 8.94
N ASP A 118 0.21 -5.92 9.55
CA ASP A 118 -0.24 -4.57 9.84
C ASP A 118 0.79 -3.81 10.68
N ILE A 119 0.86 -2.50 10.49
CA ILE A 119 1.71 -1.62 11.31
C ILE A 119 0.86 -0.67 12.13
N ASP A 120 1.25 -0.48 13.38
CA ASP A 120 0.65 0.47 14.30
C ASP A 120 1.58 1.68 14.43
N ILE A 121 0.97 2.85 14.51
CA ILE A 121 1.65 4.13 14.63
C ILE A 121 1.07 4.82 15.85
N ALA A 122 1.91 4.96 16.88
CA ALA A 122 1.53 5.60 18.13
C ALA A 122 1.35 7.13 17.93
N PRO A 123 0.68 7.82 18.86
CA PRO A 123 0.56 9.28 18.87
C PRO A 123 1.92 10.00 18.85
N THR A 124 2.98 9.35 19.35
CA THR A 124 4.37 9.84 19.30
C THR A 124 4.99 9.76 17.89
N GLY A 125 4.26 9.20 16.91
CA GLY A 125 4.72 8.94 15.56
C GLY A 125 5.71 7.77 15.45
N ARG A 126 5.88 6.98 16.52
CA ARG A 126 6.67 5.75 16.53
C ARG A 126 5.89 4.62 15.85
N ILE A 127 6.55 3.86 14.98
CA ILE A 127 5.95 2.72 14.30
C ILE A 127 6.30 1.42 15.05
N THR A 128 5.34 0.52 15.13
CA THR A 128 5.47 -0.86 15.62
C THR A 128 4.77 -1.81 14.66
N ALA A 129 5.40 -2.93 14.30
CA ALA A 129 4.71 -3.98 13.53
C ALA A 129 3.87 -4.85 14.49
N GLN A 130 2.66 -5.25 14.06
CA GLN A 130 1.82 -6.18 14.82
C GLN A 130 2.48 -7.56 14.97
N THR A 131 3.34 -7.94 14.03
CA THR A 131 4.10 -9.20 14.04
C THR A 131 5.43 -9.01 13.32
N GLY A 132 6.48 -9.73 13.71
CA GLY A 132 7.75 -9.78 12.97
C GLY A 132 8.78 -8.67 13.27
N GLY A 133 8.45 -7.69 14.12
CA GLY A 133 9.38 -6.63 14.54
C GLY A 133 9.71 -5.63 13.43
N LEU A 134 10.60 -4.67 13.73
CA LEU A 134 11.08 -3.68 12.77
C LEU A 134 12.60 -3.79 12.62
N PRO A 135 13.16 -3.59 11.40
CA PRO A 135 12.49 -3.11 10.20
C PRO A 135 11.62 -4.16 9.49
N LEU A 136 10.44 -3.75 9.01
CA LEU A 136 9.50 -4.61 8.30
C LEU A 136 9.78 -4.55 6.79
N THR A 137 9.94 -5.70 6.14
CA THR A 137 10.04 -5.78 4.68
C THR A 137 8.69 -6.17 4.09
N ILE A 138 8.11 -5.27 3.31
CA ILE A 138 6.89 -5.47 2.54
C ILE A 138 7.30 -5.89 1.14
N VAL A 139 6.87 -7.07 0.71
CA VAL A 139 7.07 -7.53 -0.66
C VAL A 139 5.87 -7.09 -1.49
N VAL A 140 6.18 -6.35 -2.55
CA VAL A 140 5.27 -5.83 -3.55
C VAL A 140 5.51 -6.62 -4.82
N SER A 141 4.54 -7.37 -5.29
CA SER A 141 4.69 -8.29 -6.42
C SER A 141 3.66 -8.01 -7.51
N ASP A 142 4.09 -8.16 -8.76
CA ASP A 142 3.20 -8.42 -9.88
C ASP A 142 3.43 -9.86 -10.40
N THR A 143 2.77 -10.26 -11.48
CA THR A 143 2.88 -11.61 -12.07
C THR A 143 4.26 -11.96 -12.65
N HIS A 144 5.18 -11.00 -12.73
CA HIS A 144 6.47 -11.10 -13.42
C HIS A 144 7.67 -10.55 -12.62
N GLU A 145 7.48 -9.60 -11.70
CA GLU A 145 8.53 -8.91 -10.96
C GLU A 145 8.12 -8.67 -9.49
N THR A 146 9.08 -8.82 -8.58
CA THR A 146 8.91 -8.54 -7.15
C THR A 146 9.84 -7.41 -6.71
N ARG A 147 9.36 -6.57 -5.81
CA ARG A 147 10.14 -5.51 -5.16
C ARG A 147 9.90 -5.49 -3.67
N SER A 148 10.90 -5.04 -2.94
CA SER A 148 10.87 -5.02 -1.48
C SER A 148 10.86 -3.57 -0.97
N ILE A 149 9.99 -3.30 -0.01
CA ILE A 149 9.96 -2.02 0.71
C ILE A 149 10.31 -2.30 2.16
N THR A 150 11.38 -1.70 2.65
CA THR A 150 11.73 -1.74 4.08
C THR A 150 11.16 -0.52 4.80
N ILE A 151 10.36 -0.76 5.84
CA ILE A 151 9.84 0.25 6.76
C ILE A 151 10.59 0.14 8.09
N THR A 152 11.15 1.24 8.57
CA THR A 152 11.82 1.29 9.88
C THR A 152 10.92 1.82 10.99
N ALA A 153 11.31 1.62 12.25
CA ALA A 153 10.63 2.19 13.43
C ALA A 153 10.51 3.72 13.43
N ALA A 154 11.37 4.40 12.68
CA ALA A 154 11.33 5.85 12.48
C ALA A 154 10.40 6.28 11.33
N GLY A 155 9.71 5.35 10.66
CA GLY A 155 8.88 5.63 9.50
C GLY A 155 9.65 5.95 8.23
N ARG A 156 10.93 5.56 8.14
CA ARG A 156 11.67 5.63 6.88
C ARG A 156 11.25 4.46 6.00
N VAL A 157 10.88 4.79 4.77
CA VAL A 157 10.49 3.83 3.73
C VAL A 157 11.59 3.80 2.68
N ARG A 158 12.21 2.63 2.47
CA ARG A 158 13.25 2.40 1.46
C ARG A 158 12.78 1.32 0.50
N SER A 159 12.89 1.53 -0.80
CA SER A 159 12.67 0.50 -1.81
C SER A 159 14.00 -0.11 -2.22
N SER A 160 14.09 -1.45 -2.24
CA SER A 160 15.17 -2.22 -2.84
C SER A 160 14.65 -3.11 -3.96
#